data_AF-A0A3E0WEU0-F1
#
_entry.id   AF-A0A3E0WEU0-F1
#
_cell.length_a   1.000
_cell.length_b   1.000
_cell.length_c   1.000
_cell.angle_alpha   90.00
_cell.angle_beta   90.00
_cell.angle_gamma   90.00
#
_symmetry.space_group_name_H-M   'P 1'
#
loop_
_entity.id
_entity.type
_entity.pdbx_description
1 polymer ?
#
loop_
_entity_poly.entity_id
_entity_poly.type
_entity_poly.pdbx_seq_one_letter_code
_entity_poly.pdbx_strand_id
1 'polypeptide(L)'
;MTDNNVPPLEPPPYSGGGQNPPYTPPPVPPAYGQGAPPYSGGGQNPPYTVQKPGETWNILAIVSIVSAFFVSLVAIITGHIALSQIKRSGEKGRGLALAGTIIGYAGVFFSLVVGIILLVVFVSGANRAIENFPTVAPTNGGSNVSGDLDWDAGQSLSPSDRPEFIDVFATDPAWVVSSADDGNGNWSYDSADKLCTLTFQQGVLPTSVVVTPGDDRATTSSYLQDIDSATGADIEEYALDDFLSYGSAGAASVDVLTLSGTDTSNNNWITAARAFSQTGTGLYLDLTCNQSATLDDYYYSVIDKAVVRVP
;
A
#
# COMPACT_ATOMS: atom_id res chain seq x y z
N MET A 1 -25.02 -71.56 -16.40
CA MET A 1 -26.05 -72.39 -15.74
C MET A 1 -26.59 -71.57 -14.59
N THR A 2 -27.92 -71.39 -14.60
CA THR A 2 -28.84 -70.94 -13.51
C THR A 2 -28.58 -69.59 -12.84
N ASP A 3 -29.58 -68.82 -12.39
CA ASP A 3 -30.96 -68.50 -12.76
C ASP A 3 -31.35 -67.34 -11.81
N ASN A 4 -32.31 -66.54 -12.25
CA ASN A 4 -32.89 -65.34 -11.67
C ASN A 4 -33.51 -65.52 -10.27
N ASN A 5 -33.60 -64.43 -9.48
CA ASN A 5 -34.90 -63.98 -8.95
C ASN A 5 -34.83 -62.66 -8.16
N VAL A 6 -35.38 -61.58 -8.72
CA VAL A 6 -36.15 -60.57 -7.96
C VAL A 6 -37.31 -60.08 -8.86
N PRO A 7 -38.58 -60.18 -8.42
CA PRO A 7 -39.74 -59.80 -9.23
C PRO A 7 -40.00 -58.28 -9.28
N PRO A 8 -40.60 -57.76 -10.37
CA PRO A 8 -40.96 -56.35 -10.54
C PRO A 8 -42.32 -56.02 -9.91
N LEU A 9 -42.45 -54.82 -9.33
CA LEU A 9 -43.71 -54.29 -8.82
C LEU A 9 -44.35 -53.36 -9.86
N GLU A 10 -45.58 -53.71 -10.26
CA GLU A 10 -46.44 -52.95 -11.19
C GLU A 10 -47.36 -51.92 -10.47
N PRO A 11 -47.88 -50.92 -11.21
CA PRO A 11 -48.58 -49.76 -10.66
C PRO A 11 -50.13 -49.86 -10.67
N PRO A 12 -50.83 -49.05 -9.86
CA PRO A 12 -52.27 -48.76 -10.04
C PRO A 12 -52.50 -47.25 -10.39
N PRO A 13 -53.70 -46.83 -10.84
CA PRO A 13 -53.90 -46.26 -12.18
C PRO A 13 -54.26 -44.77 -12.23
N TYR A 14 -54.20 -44.21 -13.44
CA TYR A 14 -54.64 -42.85 -13.80
C TYR A 14 -56.16 -42.77 -13.98
N SER A 15 -56.80 -41.78 -13.37
CA SER A 15 -58.14 -41.29 -13.73
C SER A 15 -58.14 -39.77 -13.76
N GLY A 16 -58.46 -39.19 -14.92
CA GLY A 16 -58.46 -37.76 -15.16
C GLY A 16 -59.81 -37.07 -14.91
N GLY A 17 -59.76 -35.73 -14.93
CA GLY A 17 -60.89 -34.83 -15.18
C GLY A 17 -61.27 -33.90 -14.02
N GLY A 18 -61.20 -32.58 -14.25
CA GLY A 18 -62.13 -31.63 -13.59
C GLY A 18 -61.54 -30.36 -12.96
N GLN A 19 -61.54 -29.28 -13.75
CA GLN A 19 -61.95 -27.91 -13.40
C GLN A 19 -61.16 -27.06 -12.36
N ASN A 20 -60.57 -25.96 -12.89
CA ASN A 20 -60.04 -24.80 -12.18
C ASN A 20 -61.11 -24.08 -11.34
N PRO A 21 -60.80 -23.67 -10.09
CA PRO A 21 -61.63 -22.73 -9.34
C PRO A 21 -61.41 -21.27 -9.77
N PRO A 22 -62.44 -20.39 -9.70
CA PRO A 22 -62.38 -19.02 -10.22
C PRO A 22 -61.58 -18.04 -9.35
N TYR A 23 -60.91 -17.10 -10.03
CA TYR A 23 -60.23 -15.93 -9.49
C TYR A 23 -61.24 -14.91 -8.96
N THR A 24 -61.19 -14.54 -7.67
CA THR A 24 -62.01 -13.47 -7.09
C THR A 24 -61.13 -12.28 -6.66
N PRO A 25 -61.32 -11.07 -7.23
CA PRO A 25 -60.59 -9.87 -6.83
C PRO A 25 -61.07 -9.33 -5.46
N PRO A 26 -60.19 -8.69 -4.66
CA PRO A 26 -60.56 -8.15 -3.35
C PRO A 26 -61.44 -6.88 -3.44
N PRO A 27 -62.23 -6.58 -2.39
CA PRO A 27 -63.34 -5.62 -2.46
C PRO A 27 -62.91 -4.14 -2.42
N VAL A 28 -63.65 -3.32 -3.17
CA VAL A 28 -63.58 -1.85 -3.21
C VAL A 28 -64.39 -1.24 -2.05
N PRO A 29 -63.86 -0.29 -1.26
CA PRO A 29 -64.60 0.37 -0.19
C PRO A 29 -65.61 1.43 -0.70
N PRO A 30 -66.69 1.74 0.06
CA PRO A 30 -67.90 2.38 -0.45
C PRO A 30 -67.79 3.89 -0.64
N ALA A 31 -68.36 4.37 -1.75
CA ALA A 31 -68.62 5.79 -2.02
C ALA A 31 -69.93 6.24 -1.37
N TYR A 32 -69.85 7.20 -0.44
CA TYR A 32 -71.00 7.97 0.04
C TYR A 32 -71.04 9.30 -0.70
N GLY A 33 -72.05 9.47 -1.56
CA GLY A 33 -72.46 10.76 -2.10
C GLY A 33 -73.70 11.27 -1.38
N GLN A 34 -73.81 12.58 -1.22
CA GLN A 34 -75.02 13.38 -1.49
C GLN A 34 -74.86 14.83 -1.01
N GLY A 35 -75.36 15.77 -1.82
CA GLY A 35 -75.76 17.10 -1.35
C GLY A 35 -75.28 18.27 -2.20
N ALA A 36 -75.90 18.51 -3.35
CA ALA A 36 -75.78 19.77 -4.10
C ALA A 36 -76.98 20.68 -3.77
N PRO A 37 -76.75 21.98 -3.49
CA PRO A 37 -77.73 23.05 -3.73
C PRO A 37 -77.17 24.18 -4.63
N PRO A 38 -78.01 25.11 -5.12
CA PRO A 38 -77.85 25.75 -6.43
C PRO A 38 -76.99 27.03 -6.43
N TYR A 39 -76.46 27.33 -7.62
CA TYR A 39 -75.57 28.45 -7.94
C TYR A 39 -76.31 29.79 -8.05
N SER A 40 -75.89 30.79 -7.27
CA SER A 40 -76.15 32.21 -7.52
C SER A 40 -75.04 33.10 -6.96
N GLY A 41 -74.42 33.91 -7.84
CA GLY A 41 -73.91 35.26 -7.53
C GLY A 41 -72.50 35.44 -6.93
N GLY A 42 -71.56 35.89 -7.77
CA GLY A 42 -70.60 36.99 -7.51
C GLY A 42 -69.48 36.85 -6.45
N GLY A 43 -68.21 37.00 -6.90
CA GLY A 43 -67.17 37.72 -6.14
C GLY A 43 -65.99 36.93 -5.53
N GLN A 44 -64.79 37.18 -6.09
CA GLN A 44 -63.44 37.31 -5.46
C GLN A 44 -62.73 36.10 -4.77
N ASN A 45 -61.52 35.82 -5.29
CA ASN A 45 -60.47 34.88 -4.83
C ASN A 45 -59.82 35.25 -3.47
N PRO A 46 -59.31 34.28 -2.67
CA PRO A 46 -57.85 33.94 -2.65
C PRO A 46 -57.49 32.44 -2.39
N PRO A 47 -56.20 32.01 -2.52
CA PRO A 47 -55.82 30.60 -2.77
C PRO A 47 -55.57 29.73 -1.51
N TYR A 48 -55.84 28.43 -1.63
CA TYR A 48 -55.62 27.41 -0.60
C TYR A 48 -54.21 26.79 -0.65
N THR A 49 -53.67 26.51 0.54
CA THR A 49 -52.37 25.92 0.87
C THR A 49 -52.35 24.39 0.70
N VAL A 50 -51.19 23.83 0.33
CA VAL A 50 -50.93 22.38 0.35
C VAL A 50 -50.06 22.02 1.57
N GLN A 51 -50.48 21.00 2.32
CA GLN A 51 -49.85 20.42 3.51
C GLN A 51 -48.47 19.80 3.25
N LYS A 52 -47.58 19.87 4.24
CA LYS A 52 -46.34 19.06 4.38
C LYS A 52 -46.58 17.98 5.45
N PRO A 53 -46.49 16.67 5.11
CA PRO A 53 -45.67 15.74 5.92
C PRO A 53 -45.13 14.53 5.10
N GLY A 54 -44.02 13.84 5.38
CA GLY A 54 -43.10 13.79 6.51
C GLY A 54 -41.78 13.12 6.11
N GLU A 55 -40.78 13.22 6.98
CA GLU A 55 -39.39 12.83 6.75
C GLU A 55 -39.18 11.32 6.87
N THR A 56 -38.88 10.67 5.75
CA THR A 56 -38.18 9.38 5.72
C THR A 56 -36.76 9.64 5.20
N TRP A 57 -35.73 9.28 5.98
CA TRP A 57 -34.35 9.40 5.52
C TRP A 57 -34.17 8.59 4.23
N ASN A 58 -33.82 9.30 3.17
CA ASN A 58 -33.68 8.71 1.86
C ASN A 58 -32.39 7.88 1.86
N ILE A 59 -32.50 6.58 1.64
CA ILE A 59 -31.34 5.68 1.50
C ILE A 59 -30.41 6.18 0.37
N LEU A 60 -30.95 6.87 -0.64
CA LEU A 60 -30.19 7.55 -1.67
C LEU A 60 -29.32 8.71 -1.13
N ALA A 61 -29.68 9.33 -0.01
CA ALA A 61 -28.88 10.37 0.63
C ALA A 61 -27.64 9.79 1.34
N ILE A 62 -27.74 8.57 1.89
CA ILE A 62 -26.61 7.86 2.48
C ILE A 62 -25.67 7.36 1.38
N VAL A 63 -26.24 6.78 0.31
CA VAL A 63 -25.47 6.38 -0.88
C VAL A 63 -24.82 7.60 -1.55
N SER A 64 -25.50 8.75 -1.57
CA SER A 64 -24.97 10.05 -2.03
C SER A 64 -23.73 10.47 -1.23
N ILE A 65 -23.75 10.39 0.10
CA ILE A 65 -22.60 10.71 0.96
C ILE A 65 -21.40 9.79 0.67
N VAL A 66 -21.65 8.49 0.49
CA VAL A 66 -20.58 7.52 0.17
C VAL A 66 -20.04 7.75 -1.24
N SER A 67 -20.89 8.15 -2.19
CA SER A 67 -20.47 8.49 -3.56
C SER A 67 -19.81 9.87 -3.69
N ALA A 68 -20.05 10.80 -2.75
CA ALA A 68 -19.48 12.15 -2.78
C ALA A 68 -17.95 12.18 -2.67
N PHE A 69 -17.34 11.11 -2.12
CA PHE A 69 -15.89 10.94 -2.14
C PHE A 69 -15.31 10.78 -3.56
N PHE A 70 -16.13 10.42 -4.56
CA PHE A 70 -15.69 10.20 -5.94
C PHE A 70 -16.20 11.26 -6.95
N VAL A 71 -16.94 12.30 -6.52
CA VAL A 71 -17.68 13.18 -7.44
C VAL A 71 -17.59 14.69 -7.07
N SER A 72 -16.38 15.23 -6.94
CA SER A 72 -16.15 16.69 -6.87
C SER A 72 -16.75 17.46 -8.06
N LEU A 73 -16.94 16.81 -9.21
CA LEU A 73 -17.52 17.42 -10.41
C LEU A 73 -19.00 17.78 -10.26
N VAL A 74 -19.80 16.99 -9.55
CA VAL A 74 -21.25 17.26 -9.40
C VAL A 74 -21.49 18.41 -8.43
N ALA A 75 -20.65 18.58 -7.41
CA ALA A 75 -20.68 19.73 -6.51
C ALA A 75 -20.38 21.06 -7.24
N ILE A 76 -19.42 21.04 -8.18
CA ILE A 76 -19.09 22.21 -9.01
C ILE A 76 -20.24 22.56 -9.96
N ILE A 77 -20.86 21.55 -10.60
CA ILE A 77 -21.96 21.74 -11.56
C ILE A 77 -23.21 22.27 -10.85
N THR A 78 -23.60 21.66 -9.73
CA THR A 78 -24.78 22.10 -8.94
C THR A 78 -24.57 23.49 -8.31
N GLY A 79 -23.34 23.82 -7.89
CA GLY A 79 -22.97 25.16 -7.45
C GLY A 79 -23.16 26.24 -8.53
N HIS A 80 -22.78 25.94 -9.78
CA HIS A 80 -22.98 26.88 -10.90
C HIS A 80 -24.44 27.09 -11.26
N ILE A 81 -25.27 26.03 -11.20
CA ILE A 81 -26.71 26.11 -11.48
C ILE A 81 -27.43 26.94 -10.40
N ALA A 82 -27.11 26.73 -9.12
CA ALA A 82 -27.66 27.49 -8.01
C ALA A 82 -27.31 29.00 -8.10
N LEU A 83 -26.07 29.33 -8.52
CA LEU A 83 -25.65 30.72 -8.69
C LEU A 83 -26.42 31.43 -9.82
N SER A 84 -26.78 30.71 -10.89
CA SER A 84 -27.56 31.26 -12.02
C SER A 84 -29.02 31.55 -11.65
N GLN A 85 -29.60 30.74 -10.74
CA GLN A 85 -30.97 30.93 -10.24
C GLN A 85 -31.06 32.09 -9.25
N ILE A 86 -30.10 32.22 -8.34
CA ILE A 86 -30.02 33.34 -7.38
C ILE A 86 -29.80 34.69 -8.08
N LYS A 87 -29.07 34.70 -9.21
CA LYS A 87 -28.91 35.90 -10.06
C LYS A 87 -30.22 36.36 -10.72
N ARG A 88 -31.17 35.44 -10.96
CA ARG A 88 -32.45 35.71 -11.62
C ARG A 88 -33.60 36.01 -10.65
N SER A 89 -33.61 35.43 -9.44
CA SER A 89 -34.73 35.57 -8.49
C SER A 89 -34.58 36.72 -7.48
N GLY A 90 -33.37 37.24 -7.25
CA GLY A 90 -33.15 38.38 -6.33
C GLY A 90 -33.36 38.05 -4.84
N GLU A 91 -33.44 36.77 -4.47
CA GLU A 91 -33.71 36.32 -3.10
C GLU A 91 -32.49 36.46 -2.15
N LYS A 92 -32.76 36.68 -0.85
CA LYS A 92 -31.74 36.70 0.20
C LYS A 92 -31.15 35.29 0.37
N GLY A 93 -29.82 35.17 0.25
CA GLY A 93 -29.12 33.88 0.32
C GLY A 93 -27.82 33.82 -0.49
N ARG A 94 -27.56 34.86 -1.29
CA ARG A 94 -26.37 34.99 -2.16
C ARG A 94 -25.03 34.85 -1.42
N GLY A 95 -24.94 35.29 -0.17
CA GLY A 95 -23.74 35.13 0.66
C GLY A 95 -23.48 33.67 1.08
N LEU A 96 -24.54 32.92 1.38
CA LEU A 96 -24.45 31.50 1.77
C LEU A 96 -24.11 30.61 0.58
N ALA A 97 -24.65 30.92 -0.60
CA ALA A 97 -24.29 30.23 -1.85
C ALA A 97 -22.83 30.49 -2.28
N LEU A 98 -22.33 31.72 -2.10
CA LEU A 98 -20.93 32.06 -2.35
C LEU A 98 -20.00 31.34 -1.36
N ALA A 99 -20.37 31.32 -0.07
CA ALA A 99 -19.60 30.61 0.95
C ALA A 99 -19.49 29.11 0.66
N GLY A 100 -20.60 28.45 0.29
CA GLY A 100 -20.60 27.04 -0.10
C GLY A 100 -19.71 26.74 -1.30
N THR A 101 -19.67 27.65 -2.28
CA THR A 101 -18.80 27.51 -3.47
C THR A 101 -17.32 27.67 -3.12
N ILE A 102 -16.98 28.64 -2.26
CA ILE A 102 -15.61 28.89 -1.81
C ILE A 102 -15.09 27.69 -0.99
N ILE A 103 -15.90 27.17 -0.08
CA ILE A 103 -15.56 25.99 0.72
C ILE A 103 -15.37 24.76 -0.20
N GLY A 104 -16.20 24.62 -1.24
CA GLY A 104 -16.04 23.57 -2.25
C GLY A 104 -14.70 23.65 -2.99
N TYR A 105 -14.31 24.83 -3.49
CA TYR A 105 -13.01 25.03 -4.14
C TYR A 105 -11.84 24.81 -3.19
N ALA A 106 -11.95 25.25 -1.94
CA ALA A 106 -10.93 24.99 -0.92
C ALA A 106 -10.77 23.50 -0.63
N GLY A 107 -11.87 22.74 -0.58
CA GLY A 107 -11.84 21.28 -0.42
C GLY A 107 -11.21 20.55 -1.61
N VAL A 108 -11.52 20.98 -2.84
CA VAL A 108 -10.88 20.44 -4.06
C VAL A 108 -9.39 20.77 -4.09
N PHE A 109 -9.01 21.99 -3.73
CA PHE A 109 -7.61 22.39 -3.67
C PHE A 109 -6.84 21.60 -2.60
N PHE A 110 -7.41 21.45 -1.41
CA PHE A 110 -6.77 20.71 -0.32
C PHE A 110 -6.63 19.21 -0.66
N SER A 111 -7.67 18.59 -1.21
CA SER A 111 -7.61 17.19 -1.65
C SER A 111 -6.62 16.96 -2.79
N LEU A 112 -6.50 17.89 -3.75
CA LEU A 112 -5.49 17.84 -4.80
C LEU A 112 -4.07 17.93 -4.22
N VAL A 113 -3.82 18.89 -3.32
CA VAL A 113 -2.50 19.08 -2.69
C VAL A 113 -2.11 17.85 -1.87
N VAL A 114 -3.01 17.33 -1.03
CA VAL A 114 -2.77 16.11 -0.25
C VAL A 114 -2.57 14.91 -1.18
N GLY A 115 -3.36 14.77 -2.24
CA GLY A 115 -3.19 13.69 -3.23
C GLY A 115 -1.84 13.74 -3.94
N ILE A 116 -1.35 14.93 -4.31
CA ILE A 116 -0.03 15.11 -4.92
C ILE A 116 1.07 14.77 -3.91
N ILE A 117 0.96 15.22 -2.66
CA ILE A 117 1.95 14.90 -1.61
C ILE A 117 2.01 13.39 -1.38
N LEU A 118 0.86 12.73 -1.24
CA LEU A 118 0.79 11.28 -1.06
C LEU A 118 1.33 10.52 -2.28
N LEU A 119 1.04 10.98 -3.50
CA LEU A 119 1.58 10.40 -4.72
C LEU A 119 3.10 10.57 -4.81
N VAL A 120 3.64 11.74 -4.46
CA VAL A 120 5.09 11.97 -4.40
C VAL A 120 5.73 11.08 -3.35
N VAL A 121 5.18 10.99 -2.14
CA VAL A 121 5.69 10.09 -1.08
C VAL A 121 5.63 8.63 -1.51
N PHE A 122 4.55 8.18 -2.13
CA PHE A 122 4.38 6.81 -2.61
C PHE A 122 5.37 6.47 -3.74
N VAL A 123 5.58 7.38 -4.69
CA VAL A 123 6.55 7.19 -5.79
C VAL A 123 7.99 7.23 -5.26
N SER A 124 8.30 8.11 -4.31
CA SER A 124 9.62 8.21 -3.67
C SER A 124 9.97 7.00 -2.79
N GLY A 125 8.96 6.25 -2.34
CA GLY A 125 9.12 4.98 -1.62
C GLY A 125 9.19 3.74 -2.53
N ALA A 126 8.72 3.83 -3.78
CA ALA A 126 8.56 2.66 -4.66
C ALA A 126 9.59 2.53 -5.78
N ASN A 127 10.34 3.57 -6.13
CA ASN A 127 11.31 3.51 -7.23
C ASN A 127 12.66 4.12 -6.81
N ARG A 128 13.44 3.35 -6.05
CA ARG A 128 14.87 3.61 -5.83
C ARG A 128 15.65 2.93 -6.95
N ALA A 129 15.60 3.52 -8.15
CA ALA A 129 16.30 2.96 -9.31
C ALA A 129 17.78 3.37 -9.24
N ILE A 130 18.63 2.41 -8.88
CA ILE A 130 20.07 2.47 -9.02
C ILE A 130 20.41 1.89 -10.40
N GLU A 131 21.31 2.53 -11.15
CA GLU A 131 21.85 1.91 -12.37
C GLU A 131 22.79 0.77 -11.96
N ASN A 132 22.24 -0.45 -11.87
CA ASN A 132 22.93 -1.64 -11.41
C ASN A 132 23.55 -2.43 -12.55
N PHE A 133 24.68 -3.08 -12.25
CA PHE A 133 25.27 -4.07 -13.14
C PHE A 133 24.35 -5.31 -13.20
N PRO A 134 24.16 -5.94 -14.38
CA PRO A 134 23.43 -7.20 -14.45
C PRO A 134 24.12 -8.23 -13.56
N THR A 135 23.38 -8.84 -12.63
CA THR A 135 23.88 -9.93 -11.78
C THR A 135 24.32 -11.09 -12.69
N VAL A 136 25.62 -11.27 -12.87
CA VAL A 136 26.16 -12.45 -13.56
C VAL A 136 26.31 -13.54 -12.50
N ALA A 137 25.87 -14.76 -12.84
CA ALA A 137 26.05 -15.93 -12.00
C ALA A 137 27.48 -15.99 -11.41
N PRO A 138 27.62 -16.45 -10.16
CA PRO A 138 28.86 -16.38 -9.40
C PRO A 138 30.06 -16.93 -10.20
N THR A 139 30.99 -16.06 -10.61
CA THR A 139 32.27 -16.49 -11.19
C THR A 139 33.25 -16.84 -10.06
N ASN A 140 34.03 -17.91 -10.24
CA ASN A 140 35.00 -18.42 -9.26
C ASN A 140 36.28 -17.57 -9.18
N GLY A 141 36.17 -16.25 -9.35
CA GLY A 141 37.29 -15.33 -9.56
C GLY A 141 37.66 -14.47 -8.36
N GLY A 142 37.31 -14.88 -7.13
CA GLY A 142 37.40 -14.07 -5.93
C GLY A 142 38.76 -13.42 -5.70
N SER A 143 38.77 -12.09 -5.54
CA SER A 143 39.87 -11.38 -4.90
C SER A 143 40.10 -11.95 -3.50
N ASN A 144 41.27 -12.53 -3.28
CA ASN A 144 41.64 -13.20 -2.03
C ASN A 144 42.01 -12.15 -0.96
N VAL A 145 41.04 -11.43 -0.42
CA VAL A 145 41.24 -10.78 0.89
C VAL A 145 41.19 -11.89 1.92
N SER A 146 42.35 -12.25 2.48
CA SER A 146 42.45 -13.27 3.52
C SER A 146 42.17 -12.65 4.88
N GLY A 147 41.11 -13.11 5.56
CA GLY A 147 40.72 -12.61 6.88
C GLY A 147 39.52 -11.67 6.81
N ASP A 148 39.36 -10.86 7.86
CA ASP A 148 38.22 -9.94 7.99
C ASP A 148 38.31 -8.79 6.97
N LEU A 149 37.17 -8.46 6.39
CA LEU A 149 36.97 -7.30 5.53
C LEU A 149 36.52 -6.11 6.39
N ASP A 150 37.43 -5.66 7.25
CA ASP A 150 37.23 -4.49 8.11
C ASP A 150 37.17 -3.16 7.30
N TRP A 151 36.99 -2.04 7.98
CA TRP A 151 36.94 -0.71 7.33
C TRP A 151 38.17 -0.37 6.46
N ASP A 152 39.36 -0.84 6.82
CA ASP A 152 40.61 -0.56 6.11
C ASP A 152 40.88 -1.59 5.00
N ALA A 153 40.52 -2.85 5.23
CA ALA A 153 40.75 -3.97 4.31
C ALA A 153 40.03 -3.80 2.97
N GLY A 154 38.90 -3.09 2.95
CA GLY A 154 38.17 -2.75 1.72
C GLY A 154 39.00 -1.96 0.71
N GLN A 155 40.05 -1.24 1.15
CA GLN A 155 40.97 -0.53 0.25
C GLN A 155 41.88 -1.47 -0.55
N SER A 156 41.99 -2.73 -0.14
CA SER A 156 42.78 -3.74 -0.86
C SER A 156 42.01 -4.40 -1.99
N LEU A 157 40.72 -4.09 -2.15
CA LEU A 157 39.89 -4.61 -3.23
C LEU A 157 40.34 -4.05 -4.59
N SER A 158 40.21 -4.88 -5.63
CA SER A 158 40.33 -4.41 -7.00
C SER A 158 39.15 -3.49 -7.33
N PRO A 159 39.32 -2.39 -8.09
CA PRO A 159 38.20 -1.57 -8.54
C PRO A 159 37.13 -2.33 -9.35
N SER A 160 37.48 -3.50 -9.89
CA SER A 160 36.56 -4.40 -10.60
C SER A 160 35.78 -5.35 -9.68
N ASP A 161 36.13 -5.45 -8.40
CA ASP A 161 35.48 -6.34 -7.45
C ASP A 161 34.02 -5.90 -7.23
N ARG A 162 33.16 -6.89 -6.98
CA ARG A 162 31.74 -6.68 -6.76
C ARG A 162 31.30 -7.44 -5.50
N PRO A 163 31.54 -6.89 -4.30
CA PRO A 163 31.02 -7.46 -3.07
C PRO A 163 29.52 -7.73 -3.18
N GLU A 164 29.11 -8.95 -2.84
CA GLU A 164 27.72 -9.43 -2.99
C GLU A 164 27.33 -10.37 -1.86
N PHE A 165 26.02 -10.50 -1.61
CA PHE A 165 25.48 -11.50 -0.70
C PHE A 165 25.48 -12.89 -1.32
N ILE A 166 25.76 -13.90 -0.50
CA ILE A 166 25.40 -15.28 -0.80
C ILE A 166 23.95 -15.49 -0.35
N ASP A 167 23.08 -15.86 -1.28
CA ASP A 167 21.68 -16.14 -0.95
C ASP A 167 21.53 -17.52 -0.30
N VAL A 168 21.67 -17.56 1.02
CA VAL A 168 21.40 -18.74 1.85
C VAL A 168 19.93 -18.84 2.26
N PHE A 169 19.19 -17.74 2.19
CA PHE A 169 17.80 -17.62 2.65
C PHE A 169 16.82 -18.36 1.73
N ALA A 170 17.16 -18.52 0.45
CA ALA A 170 16.40 -19.32 -0.51
C ALA A 170 16.15 -20.77 -0.05
N THR A 171 16.98 -21.30 0.85
CA THR A 171 16.88 -22.67 1.38
C THR A 171 16.45 -22.74 2.85
N ASP A 172 16.25 -21.59 3.49
CA ASP A 172 15.88 -21.50 4.90
C ASP A 172 14.35 -21.62 5.05
N PRO A 173 13.82 -22.63 5.78
CA PRO A 173 12.38 -22.77 5.97
C PRO A 173 11.73 -21.63 6.77
N ALA A 174 12.52 -20.79 7.46
CA ALA A 174 12.01 -19.62 8.16
C ALA A 174 11.67 -18.45 7.23
N TRP A 175 12.07 -18.50 5.95
CA TRP A 175 11.94 -17.40 5.00
C TRP A 175 11.29 -17.87 3.69
N VAL A 176 10.46 -17.01 3.11
CA VAL A 176 9.74 -17.26 1.86
C VAL A 176 9.98 -16.08 0.93
N VAL A 177 10.46 -16.35 -0.29
CA VAL A 177 10.67 -15.30 -1.30
C VAL A 177 9.39 -14.49 -1.48
N SER A 178 9.46 -13.19 -1.22
CA SER A 178 8.36 -12.24 -1.42
C SER A 178 8.56 -11.42 -2.70
N SER A 179 9.81 -11.10 -3.03
CA SER A 179 10.23 -10.58 -4.32
C SER A 179 11.48 -11.30 -4.80
N ALA A 180 11.43 -11.87 -6.01
CA ALA A 180 12.62 -12.41 -6.65
C ALA A 180 13.61 -11.27 -7.01
N ASP A 181 14.88 -11.62 -7.21
CA ASP A 181 15.88 -10.70 -7.76
C ASP A 181 15.37 -10.08 -9.07
N ASP A 182 15.35 -8.75 -9.10
CA ASP A 182 14.91 -7.96 -10.24
C ASP A 182 15.98 -7.86 -11.34
N GLY A 183 17.14 -8.49 -11.14
CA GLY A 183 18.32 -8.42 -12.01
C GLY A 183 19.17 -7.18 -11.77
N ASN A 184 18.75 -6.34 -10.83
CA ASN A 184 19.43 -5.14 -10.37
C ASN A 184 19.93 -5.34 -8.93
N GLY A 185 20.01 -6.57 -8.43
CA GLY A 185 20.55 -6.84 -7.09
C GLY A 185 19.60 -6.42 -5.97
N ASN A 186 18.30 -6.37 -6.23
CA ASN A 186 17.28 -6.15 -5.21
C ASN A 186 16.32 -7.35 -5.14
N TRP A 187 16.18 -7.94 -3.95
CA TRP A 187 15.25 -9.04 -3.67
C TRP A 187 14.79 -9.03 -2.22
N SER A 188 13.70 -9.74 -1.93
CA SER A 188 13.12 -9.76 -0.58
C SER A 188 12.55 -11.12 -0.19
N TYR A 189 12.56 -11.37 1.12
CA TYR A 189 11.94 -12.49 1.79
C TYR A 189 10.94 -12.00 2.82
N ASP A 190 9.82 -12.70 2.98
CA ASP A 190 9.01 -12.60 4.19
C ASP A 190 9.37 -13.74 5.14
N SER A 191 9.33 -13.48 6.44
CA SER A 191 9.36 -14.54 7.44
C SER A 191 8.17 -15.49 7.26
N ALA A 192 8.32 -16.77 7.63
CA ALA A 192 7.29 -17.79 7.47
C ALA A 192 5.99 -17.47 8.22
N ASP A 193 6.09 -16.73 9.33
CA ASP A 193 4.97 -16.21 10.12
C ASP A 193 4.39 -14.88 9.62
N LYS A 194 4.97 -14.30 8.55
CA LYS A 194 4.56 -13.04 7.92
C LYS A 194 4.64 -11.82 8.85
N LEU A 195 5.53 -11.86 9.84
CA LEU A 195 5.75 -10.73 10.75
C LEU A 195 6.82 -9.75 10.27
N CYS A 196 7.81 -10.23 9.51
CA CYS A 196 8.93 -9.43 9.04
C CYS A 196 9.18 -9.62 7.54
N THR A 197 9.70 -8.57 6.92
CA THR A 197 10.23 -8.60 5.55
C THR A 197 11.71 -8.25 5.62
N LEU A 198 12.54 -9.10 5.03
CA LEU A 198 13.98 -8.94 4.86
C LEU A 198 14.25 -8.57 3.41
N THR A 199 14.81 -7.40 3.18
CA THR A 199 15.17 -6.88 1.85
C THR A 199 16.67 -6.83 1.73
N PHE A 200 17.18 -7.24 0.57
CA PHE A 200 18.58 -7.13 0.22
C PHE A 200 18.74 -6.20 -0.96
N GLN A 201 19.81 -5.41 -0.92
CA GLN A 201 20.22 -4.57 -2.03
C GLN A 201 21.74 -4.66 -2.17
N GLN A 202 22.23 -4.82 -3.39
CA GLN A 202 23.66 -4.76 -3.71
C GLN A 202 23.87 -4.12 -5.07
N GLY A 203 24.96 -3.39 -5.25
CA GLY A 203 25.24 -2.76 -6.54
C GLY A 203 26.14 -1.53 -6.46
N VAL A 204 26.02 -0.66 -7.46
CA VAL A 204 26.76 0.60 -7.52
C VAL A 204 26.19 1.58 -6.50
N LEU A 205 27.05 2.38 -5.87
CA LEU A 205 26.58 3.42 -4.97
C LEU A 205 25.78 4.48 -5.77
N PRO A 206 24.59 4.89 -5.27
CA PRO A 206 23.84 6.00 -5.86
C PRO A 206 24.69 7.27 -5.96
N THR A 207 24.42 8.12 -6.96
CA THR A 207 25.16 9.39 -7.12
C THR A 207 24.93 10.38 -5.98
N SER A 208 23.91 10.16 -5.16
CA SER A 208 23.64 10.90 -3.92
C SER A 208 24.58 10.52 -2.77
N VAL A 209 25.23 9.36 -2.84
CA VAL A 209 26.21 8.92 -1.84
C VAL A 209 27.54 9.64 -2.05
N VAL A 210 28.02 10.29 -1.00
CA VAL A 210 29.35 10.90 -0.97
C VAL A 210 30.38 9.80 -0.74
N VAL A 211 31.10 9.45 -1.80
CA VAL A 211 32.25 8.53 -1.71
C VAL A 211 33.46 9.28 -1.17
N THR A 212 33.97 8.83 -0.02
CA THR A 212 35.19 9.37 0.61
C THR A 212 36.34 8.43 0.28
N PRO A 213 37.25 8.79 -0.64
CA PRO A 213 38.32 7.89 -1.08
C PRO A 213 39.22 7.48 0.09
N GLY A 214 39.45 6.18 0.26
CA GLY A 214 40.26 5.66 1.36
C GLY A 214 39.50 5.46 2.67
N ASP A 215 38.21 5.81 2.73
CA ASP A 215 37.41 5.75 3.95
C ASP A 215 36.05 5.09 3.68
N ASP A 216 36.01 3.78 3.89
CA ASP A 216 34.79 2.99 3.73
C ASP A 216 33.76 3.30 4.80
N ARG A 217 34.20 3.65 6.02
CA ARG A 217 33.27 3.95 7.12
C ARG A 217 32.52 5.25 6.84
N ALA A 218 33.22 6.31 6.43
CA ALA A 218 32.60 7.57 6.04
C ALA A 218 31.71 7.41 4.79
N THR A 219 32.14 6.60 3.81
CA THR A 219 31.33 6.29 2.63
C THR A 219 30.06 5.53 3.03
N THR A 220 30.16 4.59 3.97
CA THR A 220 29.03 3.83 4.52
C THR A 220 28.08 4.73 5.31
N SER A 221 28.60 5.68 6.08
CA SER A 221 27.79 6.71 6.75
C SER A 221 27.00 7.57 5.75
N SER A 222 27.59 7.93 4.61
CA SER A 222 26.84 8.61 3.55
C SER A 222 25.83 7.70 2.86
N TYR A 223 26.12 6.39 2.78
CA TYR A 223 25.21 5.43 2.18
C TYR A 223 23.97 5.21 3.06
N LEU A 224 24.13 5.06 4.38
CA LEU A 224 23.00 4.98 5.32
C LEU A 224 22.12 6.24 5.31
N GLN A 225 22.71 7.43 5.16
CA GLN A 225 21.93 8.66 4.97
C GLN A 225 21.03 8.59 3.73
N ASP A 226 21.53 8.00 2.64
CA ASP A 226 20.76 7.84 1.40
C ASP A 226 19.66 6.77 1.52
N ILE A 227 19.99 5.62 2.13
CA ILE A 227 19.06 4.49 2.33
C ILE A 227 17.90 4.92 3.23
N ASP A 228 18.21 5.38 4.44
CA ASP A 228 17.22 5.61 5.49
C ASP A 228 16.72 7.07 5.53
N SER A 229 17.17 7.90 4.59
CA SER A 229 16.89 9.35 4.57
C SER A 229 17.28 10.06 5.89
N ALA A 230 18.33 9.55 6.55
CA ALA A 230 18.85 10.05 7.81
C ALA A 230 19.79 11.26 7.59
N THR A 231 19.95 12.11 8.61
CA THR A 231 20.96 13.17 8.60
C THR A 231 22.31 12.67 9.12
N GLY A 232 23.40 13.39 8.81
CA GLY A 232 24.71 13.07 9.38
C GLY A 232 24.73 13.06 10.92
N ALA A 233 23.92 13.92 11.56
CA ALA A 233 23.78 13.92 13.02
C ALA A 233 23.08 12.65 13.53
N ASP A 234 22.07 12.15 12.81
CA ASP A 234 21.40 10.89 13.16
C ASP A 234 22.39 9.71 13.05
N ILE A 235 23.25 9.70 12.03
CA ILE A 235 24.29 8.67 11.90
C ILE A 235 25.30 8.75 13.05
N GLU A 236 25.79 9.94 13.38
CA GLU A 236 26.76 10.13 14.48
C GLU A 236 26.19 9.72 15.84
N GLU A 237 24.89 9.92 16.07
CA GLU A 237 24.24 9.63 17.35
C GLU A 237 23.77 8.17 17.46
N TYR A 238 23.23 7.60 16.38
CA TYR A 238 22.47 6.35 16.44
C TYR A 238 23.06 5.18 15.64
N ALA A 239 24.00 5.41 14.72
CA ALA A 239 24.58 4.31 13.97
C ALA A 239 25.57 3.52 14.82
N LEU A 240 25.50 2.19 14.73
CA LEU A 240 26.35 1.28 15.50
C LEU A 240 27.21 0.43 14.57
N ASP A 241 28.44 0.16 14.98
CA ASP A 241 29.29 -0.82 14.30
C ASP A 241 28.77 -2.24 14.59
N ASP A 242 28.65 -3.07 13.55
CA ASP A 242 28.28 -4.48 13.63
C ASP A 242 29.04 -5.25 12.53
N PHE A 243 28.75 -6.54 12.36
CA PHE A 243 29.40 -7.36 11.33
C PHE A 243 28.47 -8.39 10.68
N LEU A 244 28.80 -8.75 9.44
CA LEU A 244 28.25 -9.90 8.72
C LEU A 244 29.32 -10.95 8.50
N SER A 245 28.93 -12.19 8.19
CA SER A 245 29.90 -13.22 7.82
C SER A 245 30.54 -12.92 6.46
N TYR A 246 31.84 -13.23 6.30
CA TYR A 246 32.59 -13.08 5.06
C TYR A 246 33.10 -14.42 4.51
N GLY A 247 32.93 -14.63 3.20
CA GLY A 247 33.36 -15.82 2.46
C GLY A 247 32.50 -17.04 2.77
N SER A 248 32.69 -17.64 3.94
CA SER A 248 31.82 -18.69 4.48
C SER A 248 31.37 -18.30 5.88
N ALA A 249 30.14 -18.67 6.25
CA ALA A 249 29.57 -18.35 7.55
C ALA A 249 30.54 -18.67 8.71
N GLY A 250 30.90 -17.64 9.49
CA GLY A 250 31.80 -17.74 10.64
C GLY A 250 33.31 -17.89 10.34
N ALA A 251 33.76 -17.75 9.09
CA ALA A 251 35.20 -17.83 8.76
C ALA A 251 35.95 -16.50 8.93
N ALA A 252 35.28 -15.40 8.62
CA ALA A 252 35.75 -14.03 8.73
C ALA A 252 34.52 -13.11 8.81
N SER A 253 34.73 -11.82 9.11
CA SER A 253 33.67 -10.81 9.14
C SER A 253 33.80 -9.75 8.05
N VAL A 254 32.70 -9.08 7.72
CA VAL A 254 32.67 -7.77 7.04
C VAL A 254 32.11 -6.77 8.03
N ASP A 255 32.84 -5.69 8.31
CA ASP A 255 32.31 -4.62 9.16
C ASP A 255 31.16 -3.91 8.43
N VAL A 256 30.07 -3.67 9.14
CA VAL A 256 28.90 -2.93 8.67
C VAL A 256 28.53 -1.82 9.66
N LEU A 257 27.84 -0.80 9.19
CA LEU A 257 27.13 0.12 10.06
C LEU A 257 25.66 -0.24 10.08
N THR A 258 25.07 -0.18 11.26
CA THR A 258 23.64 -0.42 11.46
C THR A 258 22.93 0.85 11.87
N LEU A 259 21.73 1.05 11.36
CA LEU A 259 20.80 2.08 11.81
C LEU A 259 19.44 1.43 11.99
N SER A 260 18.73 1.80 13.06
CA SER A 260 17.40 1.27 13.34
C SER A 260 16.43 2.38 13.67
N GLY A 261 15.15 2.11 13.46
CA GLY A 261 14.10 3.08 13.74
C GLY A 261 12.71 2.47 13.68
N THR A 262 11.73 3.37 13.69
CA THR A 262 10.32 3.01 13.58
C THR A 262 9.71 3.84 12.46
N ASP A 263 9.01 3.19 11.53
CA ASP A 263 8.35 3.87 10.41
C ASP A 263 7.04 4.55 10.82
N THR A 264 6.41 5.25 9.88
CA THR A 264 5.10 5.91 10.12
C THR A 264 3.93 4.95 10.36
N SER A 265 4.11 3.67 10.08
CA SER A 265 3.15 2.58 10.35
C SER A 265 3.42 1.88 11.69
N ASN A 266 4.40 2.36 12.48
CA ASN A 266 4.91 1.75 13.70
C ASN A 266 5.57 0.37 13.49
N ASN A 267 6.06 0.06 12.29
CA ASN A 267 6.95 -1.08 12.09
C ASN A 267 8.35 -0.69 12.54
N ASN A 268 9.03 -1.60 13.23
CA ASN A 268 10.42 -1.41 13.60
C ASN A 268 11.30 -1.95 12.48
N TRP A 269 12.34 -1.21 12.13
CA TRP A 269 13.26 -1.59 11.07
C TRP A 269 14.71 -1.45 11.53
N ILE A 270 15.59 -2.23 10.92
CA ILE A 270 17.04 -2.14 11.08
C ILE A 270 17.72 -2.41 9.74
N THR A 271 18.55 -1.46 9.32
CA THR A 271 19.39 -1.54 8.13
C THR A 271 20.81 -1.86 8.57
N ALA A 272 21.44 -2.85 7.94
CA ALA A 272 22.87 -3.13 8.07
C ALA A 272 23.52 -2.92 6.70
N ALA A 273 24.40 -1.92 6.60
CA ALA A 273 24.97 -1.49 5.32
C ALA A 273 26.49 -1.48 5.33
N ARG A 274 27.07 -1.74 4.16
CA ARG A 274 28.49 -1.55 3.87
C ARG A 274 28.67 -0.95 2.49
N ALA A 275 29.43 0.13 2.43
CA ALA A 275 29.91 0.73 1.20
C ALA A 275 31.42 0.62 1.08
N PHE A 276 31.90 0.49 -0.16
CA PHE A 276 33.30 0.31 -0.51
C PHE A 276 33.73 1.47 -1.42
N SER A 277 34.52 2.38 -0.86
CA SER A 277 35.00 3.57 -1.57
C SER A 277 35.90 3.22 -2.76
N GLN A 278 36.66 2.13 -2.64
CA GLN A 278 37.60 1.63 -3.64
C GLN A 278 36.91 1.07 -4.90
N THR A 279 35.76 0.39 -4.75
CA THR A 279 35.01 -0.20 -5.86
C THR A 279 33.87 0.69 -6.34
N GLY A 280 33.42 1.65 -5.51
CA GLY A 280 32.23 2.45 -5.75
C GLY A 280 30.93 1.65 -5.63
N THR A 281 30.95 0.55 -4.86
CA THR A 281 29.79 -0.34 -4.67
C THR A 281 29.34 -0.35 -3.21
N GLY A 282 28.10 -0.74 -2.98
CA GLY A 282 27.55 -0.95 -1.66
C GLY A 282 26.59 -2.13 -1.62
N LEU A 283 26.34 -2.61 -0.42
CA LEU A 283 25.33 -3.60 -0.11
C LEU A 283 24.66 -3.25 1.21
N TYR A 284 23.39 -3.58 1.33
CA TYR A 284 22.68 -3.54 2.60
C TYR A 284 21.66 -4.67 2.69
N LEU A 285 21.34 -5.03 3.92
CA LEU A 285 20.09 -5.72 4.27
C LEU A 285 19.25 -4.80 5.15
N ASP A 286 17.95 -4.77 4.90
CA ASP A 286 16.95 -4.10 5.73
C ASP A 286 15.96 -5.14 6.24
N LEU A 287 15.76 -5.16 7.55
CA LEU A 287 14.77 -6.01 8.19
C LEU A 287 13.69 -5.10 8.78
N THR A 288 12.48 -5.18 8.24
CA THR A 288 11.31 -4.46 8.75
C THR A 288 10.32 -5.45 9.36
N CYS A 289 9.94 -5.24 10.62
CA CYS A 289 9.02 -6.09 11.37
C CYS A 289 7.82 -5.30 11.89
N ASN A 290 6.63 -5.90 11.84
CA ASN A 290 5.45 -5.31 12.47
C ASN A 290 5.51 -5.41 14.01
N GLN A 291 4.61 -4.71 14.70
CA GLN A 291 4.58 -4.60 16.17
C GLN A 291 4.36 -5.92 16.93
N SER A 292 4.05 -7.02 16.24
CA SER A 292 3.85 -8.34 16.86
C SER A 292 5.16 -9.15 16.93
N ALA A 293 6.23 -8.69 16.30
CA ALA A 293 7.56 -9.30 16.34
C ALA A 293 8.53 -8.47 17.19
N THR A 294 9.49 -9.16 17.81
CA THR A 294 10.64 -8.53 18.44
C THR A 294 11.75 -8.44 17.39
N LEU A 295 12.05 -7.24 16.90
CA LEU A 295 12.99 -7.01 15.79
C LEU A 295 14.34 -7.70 16.00
N ASP A 296 14.93 -7.53 17.19
CA ASP A 296 16.25 -8.06 17.55
C ASP A 296 16.34 -9.58 17.37
N ASP A 297 15.29 -10.33 17.74
CA ASP A 297 15.29 -11.80 17.63
C ASP A 297 15.43 -12.25 16.16
N TYR A 298 14.75 -11.55 15.24
CA TYR A 298 14.87 -11.83 13.81
C TYR A 298 16.20 -11.32 13.27
N TYR A 299 16.63 -10.12 13.68
CA TYR A 299 17.86 -9.51 13.21
C TYR A 299 19.08 -10.38 13.52
N TYR A 300 19.23 -10.86 14.75
CA TYR A 300 20.33 -11.75 15.12
C TYR A 300 20.31 -13.06 14.32
N SER A 301 19.12 -13.63 14.06
CA SER A 301 19.03 -14.80 13.18
C SER A 301 19.39 -14.49 11.73
N VAL A 302 19.16 -13.27 11.25
CA VAL A 302 19.50 -12.85 9.89
C VAL A 302 21.01 -12.67 9.75
N ILE A 303 21.65 -11.89 10.62
CA ILE A 303 23.08 -11.59 10.50
C ILE A 303 23.99 -12.80 10.76
N ASP A 304 23.53 -13.78 11.56
CA ASP A 304 24.23 -15.07 11.74
C ASP A 304 24.29 -15.89 10.44
N LYS A 305 23.33 -15.69 9.54
CA LYS A 305 23.21 -16.42 8.27
C LYS A 305 23.69 -15.61 7.07
N ALA A 306 23.52 -14.30 7.09
CA ALA A 306 23.91 -13.44 5.98
C ALA A 306 25.43 -13.51 5.76
N VAL A 307 25.82 -13.89 4.55
CA VAL A 307 27.23 -14.00 4.17
C VAL A 307 27.50 -13.08 2.97
N VAL A 308 28.55 -12.29 3.07
CA VAL A 308 29.09 -11.49 1.98
C VAL A 308 30.28 -12.22 1.37
N ARG A 309 30.47 -12.08 0.06
CA ARG A 309 31.63 -12.58 -0.68
C ARG A 309 32.14 -11.51 -1.64
N VAL A 310 33.41 -11.63 -2.02
CA VAL A 310 33.99 -10.86 -3.12
C VAL A 310 34.37 -11.85 -4.24
N PRO A 311 33.70 -11.80 -5.40
CA PRO A 311 33.86 -12.75 -6.50
C PRO A 311 34.99 -12.42 -7.47
#